data_AF-A0ABD4DUK5-F1
#
_entry.id   AF-A0ABD4DUK5-F1
#
_cell.length_a   1.000
_cell.length_b   1.000
_cell.length_c   1.000
_cell.angle_alpha   90.00
_cell.angle_beta   90.00
_cell.angle_gamma   90.00
#
_symmetry.space_group_name_H-M   'P 1'
#
loop_
_entity.id
_entity.type
_entity.pdbx_description
1 polymer ?
#
loop_
_entity_poly.entity_id
_entity_poly.type
_entity_poly.pdbx_seq_one_letter_code
_entity_poly.pdbx_strand_id
1 'polypeptide(L)'
;MTREDQELHAKQEYNGAVGQAIQADQVQVDDQSVTIGSVVGDVAGRDIVNVHAIRARPLTKEERRTLNGYVRKLDSDFGQSGKQTWSSIHKILGVNSIEEIHVEQYSPAEAILLQLLEIAELRTNIGVAAEGSSERANAQLARELDEQKRSYMDLEARFKKQADAMQSLRTSASRAEGKADKSLDGALRMADTVTNLKRQLEISENGRREIAATLKTTQTKLASMRLNLVALSVALVVAAISIAVIWYKADSSVKALQVMEAQSKECMFAGKSYAVGSVIDNADAPDIECVAGVRGSQPAWKQIKGSSRR
;
A
#
# COMPACT_ATOMS: atom_id res chain seq x y z
N MET A 1 -5.54 -67.46 -7.04
CA MET A 1 -5.35 -67.82 -5.62
C MET A 1 -4.81 -66.56 -4.95
N THR A 2 -5.49 -65.72 -4.18
CA THR A 2 -6.86 -65.53 -3.63
C THR A 2 -6.81 -64.09 -3.05
N ARG A 3 -7.78 -63.19 -3.33
CA ARG A 3 -8.84 -62.69 -2.39
C ARG A 3 -8.25 -62.26 -1.04
N GLU A 4 -8.24 -60.98 -0.66
CA GLU A 4 -9.32 -60.20 0.03
C GLU A 4 -8.56 -59.23 1.00
N ASP A 5 -8.95 -58.02 1.39
CA ASP A 5 -10.23 -57.31 1.47
C ASP A 5 -9.99 -55.81 1.72
N GLN A 6 -11.07 -55.03 1.57
CA GLN A 6 -11.36 -53.66 2.06
C GLN A 6 -11.24 -52.48 1.08
N GLU A 7 -12.23 -52.40 0.19
CA GLU A 7 -12.99 -51.16 -0.02
C GLU A 7 -14.13 -51.07 1.01
N LEU A 8 -14.36 -49.89 1.60
CA LEU A 8 -15.68 -49.48 2.10
C LEU A 8 -15.92 -47.99 1.81
N HIS A 9 -16.50 -47.76 0.63
CA HIS A 9 -17.68 -46.94 0.36
C HIS A 9 -17.98 -45.69 1.22
N ALA A 10 -18.00 -44.52 0.56
CA ALA A 10 -19.01 -43.49 0.79
C ALA A 10 -19.26 -42.68 -0.49
N LYS A 11 -19.97 -43.29 -1.46
CA LYS A 11 -20.71 -42.54 -2.49
C LYS A 11 -22.07 -42.19 -1.90
N GLN A 12 -22.32 -40.92 -1.65
CA GLN A 12 -23.63 -40.45 -1.25
C GLN A 12 -24.38 -40.01 -2.52
N GLU A 13 -25.16 -40.94 -3.07
CA GLU A 13 -26.23 -40.63 -4.02
C GLU A 13 -27.33 -39.89 -3.27
N TYR A 14 -27.70 -38.70 -3.75
CA TYR A 14 -28.95 -38.05 -3.37
C TYR A 14 -29.77 -37.81 -4.62
N ASN A 15 -30.41 -38.88 -5.11
CA ASN A 15 -31.58 -38.77 -5.97
C ASN A 15 -32.79 -38.49 -5.07
N GLY A 16 -33.14 -37.21 -4.92
CA GLY A 16 -34.39 -36.75 -4.31
C GLY A 16 -35.19 -35.95 -5.33
N ALA A 17 -36.48 -36.28 -5.46
CA ALA A 17 -37.42 -35.82 -6.47
C ALA A 17 -37.21 -34.38 -7.00
N VAL A 18 -36.95 -34.28 -8.31
CA VAL A 18 -37.13 -33.04 -9.09
C VAL A 18 -38.62 -32.70 -9.15
N GLY A 19 -39.06 -31.87 -8.20
CA GLY A 19 -40.34 -31.18 -8.30
C GLY A 19 -40.31 -30.27 -9.53
N GLN A 20 -41.28 -30.44 -10.42
CA GLN A 20 -41.48 -29.61 -11.59
C GLN A 20 -41.58 -28.14 -11.18
N ALA A 21 -40.62 -27.32 -11.62
CA ALA A 21 -40.76 -25.88 -11.58
C ALA A 21 -41.86 -25.51 -12.58
N ILE A 22 -42.97 -24.98 -12.07
CA ILE A 22 -43.98 -24.32 -12.89
C ILE A 22 -43.29 -23.16 -13.60
N GLN A 23 -43.26 -23.26 -14.92
CA GLN A 23 -42.78 -22.24 -15.83
C GLN A 23 -43.75 -21.05 -15.70
N ALA A 24 -43.39 -20.06 -14.89
CA ALA A 24 -44.08 -18.79 -14.88
C ALA A 24 -43.72 -18.08 -16.18
N ASP A 25 -44.78 -17.85 -16.95
CA ASP A 25 -44.82 -17.13 -18.21
C ASP A 25 -44.02 -15.83 -18.15
N GLN A 26 -43.41 -15.49 -19.27
CA GLN A 26 -42.66 -14.25 -19.45
C GLN A 26 -43.62 -13.07 -19.29
N VAL A 27 -43.67 -12.48 -18.10
CA VAL A 27 -44.17 -11.11 -17.96
C VAL A 27 -43.10 -10.20 -18.54
N GLN A 28 -43.31 -9.84 -19.81
CA GLN A 28 -42.62 -8.77 -20.49
C GLN A 28 -42.95 -7.48 -19.74
N VAL A 29 -42.11 -7.14 -18.76
CA VAL A 29 -42.10 -5.81 -18.16
C VAL A 29 -41.38 -4.93 -19.17
N ASP A 30 -42.15 -4.22 -19.98
CA ASP A 30 -41.61 -3.15 -20.80
C ASP A 30 -40.91 -2.15 -19.88
N ASP A 31 -39.59 -2.15 -19.96
CA ASP A 31 -38.67 -1.24 -19.28
C ASP A 31 -38.94 0.18 -19.79
N GLN A 32 -39.94 0.85 -19.21
CA GLN A 32 -40.03 2.30 -19.30
C GLN A 32 -38.97 2.88 -18.35
N SER A 33 -37.73 2.88 -18.85
CA SER A 33 -36.66 3.68 -18.28
C SER A 33 -37.11 5.14 -18.28
N VAL A 34 -37.57 5.62 -17.12
CA VAL A 34 -37.77 7.05 -16.89
C VAL A 34 -36.38 7.68 -16.93
N THR A 35 -36.07 8.35 -18.03
CA THR A 35 -34.87 9.19 -18.14
C THR A 35 -35.04 10.38 -17.20
N ILE A 36 -34.71 10.19 -15.92
CA ILE A 36 -34.52 11.29 -14.98
C ILE A 36 -33.30 12.05 -15.49
N GLY A 37 -33.53 13.31 -15.87
CA GLY A 37 -32.53 14.17 -16.52
C GLY A 37 -31.17 14.11 -15.83
N SER A 38 -30.14 13.95 -16.64
CA SER A 38 -28.73 14.09 -16.27
C SER A 38 -28.49 15.41 -15.53
N VAL A 39 -28.33 15.34 -14.21
CA VAL A 39 -27.81 16.46 -13.42
C VAL A 39 -26.28 16.39 -13.50
N VAL A 40 -25.69 17.17 -14.40
CA VAL A 40 -24.27 17.53 -14.31
C VAL A 40 -24.19 18.67 -13.31
N GLY A 41 -23.72 18.37 -12.11
CA GLY A 41 -23.46 19.36 -11.06
C GLY A 41 -22.63 18.74 -9.95
N ASP A 42 -21.35 19.11 -9.89
CA ASP A 42 -20.48 18.81 -8.76
C ASP A 42 -21.09 19.39 -7.48
N VAL A 43 -21.42 18.52 -6.53
CA VAL A 43 -21.90 18.90 -5.20
C VAL A 43 -20.72 18.90 -4.22
N ALA A 44 -20.14 20.08 -4.01
CA ALA A 44 -19.29 20.36 -2.86
C ALA A 44 -20.13 21.04 -1.77
N GLY A 45 -20.30 20.37 -0.62
CA GLY A 45 -20.73 21.00 0.62
C GLY A 45 -22.24 21.18 0.80
N ARG A 46 -22.84 20.24 1.54
CA ARG A 46 -23.83 20.42 2.62
C ARG A 46 -24.97 21.45 2.52
N ASP A 47 -25.39 21.89 1.34
CA ASP A 47 -26.63 22.63 1.13
C ASP A 47 -27.61 21.80 0.28
N ILE A 48 -28.70 21.35 0.91
CA ILE A 48 -29.86 20.80 0.19
C ILE A 48 -30.61 21.99 -0.38
N VAL A 49 -30.34 22.34 -1.64
CA VAL A 49 -31.18 23.27 -2.38
C VAL A 49 -32.48 22.56 -2.72
N ASN A 50 -33.53 22.86 -1.95
CA ASN A 50 -34.88 22.41 -2.25
C ASN A 50 -35.39 23.22 -3.45
N VAL A 51 -35.08 22.76 -4.67
CA VAL A 51 -35.54 23.39 -5.91
C VAL A 51 -37.06 23.29 -5.95
N HIS A 52 -37.73 24.38 -5.57
CA HIS A 52 -39.17 24.53 -5.79
C HIS A 52 -39.40 24.52 -7.30
N ALA A 53 -40.20 23.55 -7.74
CA ALA A 53 -40.52 23.28 -9.12
C ALA A 53 -40.72 24.57 -9.94
N ILE A 54 -39.96 24.67 -11.03
CA ILE A 54 -40.29 25.55 -12.16
C ILE A 54 -41.73 25.20 -12.53
N ARG A 55 -42.69 26.11 -12.31
CA ARG A 55 -44.11 25.88 -12.63
C ARG A 55 -44.21 25.28 -14.03
N ALA A 56 -44.74 24.06 -14.15
CA ALA A 56 -44.92 23.38 -15.42
C ALA A 56 -45.70 24.26 -16.41
N ARG A 57 -45.67 23.97 -17.72
CA ARG A 57 -46.42 24.78 -18.70
C ARG A 57 -47.94 24.76 -18.37
N PRO A 58 -48.70 25.84 -18.66
CA PRO A 58 -50.15 25.80 -18.57
C PRO A 58 -50.74 24.84 -19.61
N LEU A 59 -51.98 24.40 -19.40
CA LEU A 59 -52.69 23.55 -20.37
C LEU A 59 -52.88 24.24 -21.73
N THR A 60 -52.74 23.46 -22.79
CA THR A 60 -53.11 23.83 -24.15
C THR A 60 -54.63 23.95 -24.29
N LYS A 61 -55.07 24.55 -25.40
CA LYS A 61 -56.51 24.71 -25.70
C LYS A 61 -57.19 23.36 -25.91
N GLU A 62 -56.47 22.38 -26.44
CA GLU A 62 -56.90 21.02 -26.74
C GLU A 62 -57.09 20.21 -25.46
N GLU A 63 -56.12 20.27 -24.53
CA GLU A 63 -56.22 19.65 -23.20
C GLU A 63 -57.43 20.20 -22.44
N ARG A 64 -57.61 21.53 -22.42
CA ARG A 64 -58.78 22.16 -21.81
C ARG A 64 -60.10 21.78 -22.49
N ARG A 65 -60.10 21.62 -23.82
CA ARG A 65 -61.30 21.20 -24.56
C ARG A 65 -61.71 19.78 -24.15
N THR A 66 -60.74 18.89 -23.94
CA THR A 66 -60.98 17.50 -23.53
C THR A 66 -61.63 17.44 -22.15
N LEU A 67 -61.08 18.13 -21.15
CA LEU A 67 -61.67 18.16 -19.81
C LEU A 67 -63.08 18.78 -19.80
N ASN A 68 -63.28 19.86 -20.57
CA ASN A 68 -64.61 20.43 -20.75
C ASN A 68 -65.59 19.48 -21.45
N GLY A 69 -65.11 18.57 -22.30
CA GLY A 69 -65.89 17.51 -22.91
C GLY A 69 -66.48 16.55 -21.86
N TYR A 70 -65.67 16.09 -20.92
CA TYR A 70 -66.15 15.20 -19.84
C TYR A 70 -67.15 15.91 -18.92
N VAL A 71 -66.89 17.17 -18.57
CA VAL A 71 -67.83 17.96 -17.75
C VAL A 71 -69.16 18.18 -18.48
N ARG A 72 -69.13 18.46 -19.78
CA ARG A 72 -70.36 18.56 -20.58
C ARG A 72 -71.12 17.24 -20.62
N LYS A 73 -70.42 16.11 -20.76
CA LYS A 73 -71.04 14.78 -20.73
C LYS A 73 -71.72 14.51 -19.38
N LEU A 74 -71.07 14.87 -18.27
CA LEU A 74 -71.65 14.78 -16.92
C LEU A 74 -72.94 15.60 -16.77
N ASP A 75 -72.97 16.79 -17.36
CA ASP A 75 -74.12 17.70 -17.31
C ASP A 75 -75.26 17.24 -18.22
N SER A 76 -74.95 16.85 -19.47
CA SER A 76 -75.96 16.43 -20.45
C SER A 76 -76.58 15.07 -20.15
N ASP A 77 -75.76 14.09 -19.77
CA ASP A 77 -76.19 12.69 -19.71
C ASP A 77 -76.68 12.31 -18.31
N PHE A 78 -76.15 12.99 -17.28
CA PHE A 78 -76.40 12.65 -15.87
C PHE A 78 -76.93 13.83 -15.04
N GLY A 79 -77.16 15.00 -15.64
CA GLY A 79 -77.73 16.17 -14.97
C GLY A 79 -76.83 16.78 -13.89
N GLN A 80 -75.52 16.48 -13.89
CA GLN A 80 -74.58 17.06 -12.93
C GLN A 80 -74.13 18.44 -13.39
N SER A 81 -74.46 19.47 -12.60
CA SER A 81 -74.11 20.85 -12.96
C SER A 81 -72.61 21.01 -13.22
N GLY A 82 -72.26 21.32 -14.48
CA GLY A 82 -70.85 21.46 -14.87
C GLY A 82 -70.10 22.54 -14.06
N LYS A 83 -70.83 23.57 -13.59
CA LYS A 83 -70.28 24.60 -12.68
C LYS A 83 -69.86 24.02 -11.34
N GLN A 84 -70.65 23.12 -10.76
CA GLN A 84 -70.35 22.47 -9.49
C GLN A 84 -69.20 21.47 -9.63
N THR A 85 -69.18 20.73 -10.74
CA THR A 85 -68.08 19.81 -11.10
C THR A 85 -66.76 20.56 -11.19
N TRP A 86 -66.71 21.66 -11.94
CA TRP A 86 -65.51 22.51 -12.02
C TRP A 86 -65.12 23.12 -10.68
N SER A 87 -66.08 23.65 -9.91
CA SER A 87 -65.80 24.20 -8.59
C SER A 87 -65.17 23.17 -7.64
N SER A 88 -65.57 21.90 -7.75
CA SER A 88 -65.03 20.82 -6.94
C SER A 88 -63.61 20.45 -7.38
N ILE A 89 -63.38 20.35 -8.69
CA ILE A 89 -62.05 20.05 -9.26
C ILE A 89 -61.06 21.15 -8.93
N HIS A 90 -61.45 22.41 -9.08
CA HIS A 90 -60.64 23.58 -8.70
C HIS A 90 -60.22 23.51 -7.23
N LYS A 91 -61.16 23.19 -6.33
CA LYS A 91 -60.87 23.01 -4.91
C LYS A 91 -59.91 21.85 -4.63
N ILE A 92 -60.04 20.73 -5.32
CA ILE A 92 -59.17 19.55 -5.16
C ILE A 92 -57.75 19.85 -5.63
N LEU A 93 -57.61 20.52 -6.77
CA LEU A 93 -56.32 20.85 -7.37
C LEU A 93 -55.66 22.10 -6.77
N GLY A 94 -56.37 22.84 -5.93
CA GLY A 94 -55.87 24.09 -5.32
C GLY A 94 -55.71 25.24 -6.31
N VAL A 95 -56.52 25.25 -7.38
CA VAL A 95 -56.51 26.27 -8.45
C VAL A 95 -57.84 27.00 -8.48
N ASN A 96 -57.88 28.23 -8.99
CA ASN A 96 -59.12 29.02 -9.05
C ASN A 96 -59.86 28.86 -10.39
N SER A 97 -59.13 28.52 -11.45
CA SER A 97 -59.69 28.37 -12.79
C SER A 97 -58.97 27.31 -13.63
N ILE A 98 -59.60 26.90 -14.73
CA ILE A 98 -59.03 25.92 -15.67
C ILE A 98 -57.77 26.46 -16.37
N GLU A 99 -57.61 27.78 -16.45
CA GLU A 99 -56.42 28.44 -16.99
C GLU A 99 -55.20 28.33 -16.06
N GLU A 100 -55.43 28.15 -14.75
CA GLU A 100 -54.38 27.97 -13.74
C GLU A 100 -53.93 26.50 -13.60
N ILE A 101 -54.60 25.58 -14.29
CA ILE A 101 -54.20 24.17 -14.33
C ILE A 101 -52.94 24.04 -15.19
N HIS A 102 -51.93 23.35 -14.65
CA HIS A 102 -50.70 23.03 -15.34
C HIS A 102 -50.68 21.56 -15.79
N VAL A 103 -49.75 21.19 -16.67
CA VAL A 103 -49.68 19.84 -17.26
C VAL A 103 -49.62 18.73 -16.22
N GLU A 104 -48.89 18.93 -15.13
CA GLU A 104 -48.78 17.96 -14.05
C GLU A 104 -50.14 17.64 -13.41
N GLN A 105 -51.08 18.58 -13.47
CA GLN A 105 -52.42 18.47 -12.92
C GLN A 105 -53.45 17.98 -13.96
N TYR A 106 -53.08 17.84 -15.23
CA TYR A 106 -53.97 17.36 -16.30
C TYR A 106 -54.46 15.94 -16.03
N SER A 107 -53.53 15.00 -15.83
CA SER A 107 -53.86 13.59 -15.61
C SER A 107 -54.70 13.36 -14.35
N PRO A 108 -54.39 14.00 -13.20
CA PRO A 108 -55.28 13.99 -12.04
C PRO A 108 -56.69 14.54 -12.32
N ALA A 109 -56.80 15.66 -13.05
CA ALA A 109 -58.10 16.26 -13.38
C ALA A 109 -58.94 15.34 -14.29
N GLU A 110 -58.30 14.73 -15.29
CA GLU A 110 -58.94 13.76 -16.18
C GLU A 110 -59.42 12.52 -15.44
N ALA A 111 -58.57 11.94 -14.57
CA ALA A 111 -58.93 10.76 -13.78
C ALA A 111 -60.15 11.02 -12.88
N ILE A 112 -60.22 12.19 -12.23
CA ILE A 112 -61.38 12.58 -11.41
C ILE A 112 -62.65 12.65 -12.27
N LEU A 113 -62.58 13.27 -13.45
CA LEU A 113 -63.74 13.40 -14.34
C LEU A 113 -64.22 12.06 -14.89
N LEU A 114 -63.30 11.16 -15.24
CA LEU A 114 -63.64 9.81 -15.70
C LEU A 114 -64.28 8.98 -14.58
N GLN A 115 -63.77 9.06 -13.35
CA GLN A 115 -64.39 8.39 -12.20
C GLN A 115 -65.79 8.93 -11.91
N LEU A 116 -66.00 10.26 -12.02
CA LEU A 116 -67.33 10.84 -11.85
C LEU A 116 -68.31 10.34 -12.91
N LEU A 117 -67.84 10.14 -14.16
CA LEU A 117 -68.65 9.56 -15.23
C LEU A 117 -69.04 8.12 -14.92
N GLU A 118 -68.08 7.28 -14.52
CA GLU A 118 -68.33 5.89 -14.16
C GLU A 118 -69.30 5.77 -12.98
N ILE A 119 -69.13 6.59 -11.94
CA ILE A 119 -70.06 6.63 -10.80
C ILE A 119 -71.47 7.02 -11.26
N ALA A 120 -71.59 7.97 -12.19
CA ALA A 120 -72.87 8.40 -12.71
C ALA A 120 -73.57 7.29 -13.53
N GLU A 121 -72.81 6.60 -14.40
CA GLU A 121 -73.27 5.45 -15.17
C GLU A 121 -73.76 4.30 -14.26
N LEU A 122 -73.00 4.00 -13.20
CA LEU A 122 -73.39 2.99 -12.22
C LEU A 122 -74.69 3.38 -11.47
N ARG A 123 -74.83 4.65 -11.09
CA ARG A 123 -76.05 5.13 -10.40
C ARG A 123 -77.29 5.02 -11.29
N THR A 124 -77.17 5.33 -12.58
CA THR A 124 -78.28 5.15 -13.52
C THR A 124 -78.65 3.68 -13.69
N ASN A 125 -77.66 2.79 -13.78
CA ASN A 125 -77.91 1.35 -13.92
C ASN A 125 -78.57 0.75 -12.67
N ILE A 126 -78.19 1.21 -11.47
CA ILE A 126 -78.80 0.79 -10.20
C ILE A 126 -80.24 1.33 -10.08
N GLY A 127 -80.49 2.58 -10.46
CA GLY A 127 -81.82 3.19 -10.42
C GLY A 127 -82.83 2.46 -11.30
N VAL A 128 -82.41 2.04 -12.50
CA VAL A 128 -83.26 1.28 -13.45
C VAL A 128 -83.49 -0.16 -12.98
N ALA A 129 -82.53 -0.79 -12.28
CA ALA A 129 -82.67 -2.14 -11.75
C ALA A 129 -83.60 -2.23 -10.51
N ALA A 130 -83.76 -1.14 -9.77
CA ALA A 130 -84.55 -1.10 -8.53
C ALA A 130 -86.07 -1.21 -8.74
N GLU A 131 -86.60 -0.81 -9.91
CA GLU A 131 -88.04 -0.80 -10.18
C GLU A 131 -88.64 -2.17 -10.56
N GLY A 132 -87.82 -3.21 -10.82
CA GLY A 132 -88.31 -4.50 -11.36
C GLY A 132 -88.02 -5.79 -10.56
N SER A 133 -87.07 -5.79 -9.61
CA SER A 133 -86.52 -7.06 -9.04
C SER A 133 -85.97 -6.93 -7.60
N SER A 134 -86.48 -5.96 -6.84
CA SER A 134 -85.77 -5.34 -5.70
C SER A 134 -85.24 -6.33 -4.64
N GLU A 135 -86.00 -7.34 -4.20
CA GLU A 135 -85.61 -8.09 -2.99
C GLU A 135 -84.61 -9.24 -3.23
N ARG A 136 -84.74 -9.97 -4.36
CA ARG A 136 -83.77 -11.03 -4.74
C ARG A 136 -82.47 -10.45 -5.29
N ALA A 137 -82.55 -9.36 -6.06
CA ALA A 137 -81.37 -8.65 -6.55
C ALA A 137 -80.56 -8.08 -5.38
N ASN A 138 -81.22 -7.47 -4.38
CA ASN A 138 -80.54 -6.96 -3.19
C ASN A 138 -79.89 -8.08 -2.34
N ALA A 139 -80.55 -9.23 -2.19
CA ALA A 139 -79.97 -10.37 -1.48
C ALA A 139 -78.76 -10.97 -2.19
N GLN A 140 -78.75 -10.96 -3.53
CA GLN A 140 -77.63 -11.44 -4.33
C GLN A 140 -76.45 -10.47 -4.28
N LEU A 141 -76.72 -9.17 -4.38
CA LEU A 141 -75.73 -8.10 -4.24
C LEU A 141 -75.06 -8.12 -2.85
N ALA A 142 -75.82 -8.40 -1.79
CA ALA A 142 -75.27 -8.53 -0.44
C ALA A 142 -74.28 -9.71 -0.31
N ARG A 143 -74.57 -10.85 -0.96
CA ARG A 143 -73.65 -12.00 -0.97
C ARG A 143 -72.39 -11.71 -1.77
N GLU A 144 -72.52 -11.05 -2.92
CA GLU A 144 -71.37 -10.62 -3.72
C GLU A 144 -70.49 -9.63 -2.96
N LEU A 145 -71.10 -8.69 -2.22
CA LEU A 145 -70.36 -7.74 -1.40
C LEU A 145 -69.61 -8.42 -0.25
N ASP A 146 -70.20 -9.42 0.41
CA ASP A 146 -69.53 -10.19 1.45
C ASP A 146 -68.40 -11.06 0.89
N GLU A 147 -68.59 -11.66 -0.28
CA GLU A 147 -67.54 -12.42 -0.96
C GLU A 147 -66.40 -11.51 -1.40
N GLN A 148 -66.72 -10.34 -1.94
CA GLN A 148 -65.70 -9.37 -2.34
C GLN A 148 -64.92 -8.86 -1.12
N LYS A 149 -65.59 -8.57 0.01
CA LYS A 149 -64.92 -8.20 1.26
C LYS A 149 -63.97 -9.29 1.76
N ARG A 150 -64.36 -10.56 1.69
CA ARG A 150 -63.48 -11.68 2.04
C ARG A 150 -62.27 -11.74 1.11
N SER A 151 -62.48 -11.55 -0.19
CA SER A 151 -61.38 -11.51 -1.16
C SER A 151 -60.41 -10.36 -0.89
N TYR A 152 -60.91 -9.19 -0.51
CA TYR A 152 -60.07 -8.05 -0.13
C TYR A 152 -59.27 -8.32 1.15
N MET A 153 -59.89 -8.92 2.17
CA MET A 153 -59.17 -9.28 3.40
C MET A 153 -58.09 -10.34 3.15
N ASP A 154 -58.35 -11.34 2.30
CA ASP A 154 -57.32 -12.32 1.90
C ASP A 154 -56.17 -11.65 1.14
N LEU A 155 -56.49 -10.73 0.22
CA LEU A 155 -55.51 -9.99 -0.54
C LEU A 155 -54.65 -9.09 0.35
N GLU A 156 -55.26 -8.38 1.30
CA GLU A 156 -54.57 -7.55 2.29
C GLU A 156 -53.64 -8.40 3.18
N ALA A 157 -54.09 -9.59 3.61
CA ALA A 157 -53.26 -10.52 4.37
C ALA A 157 -52.03 -10.99 3.56
N ARG A 158 -52.20 -11.24 2.26
CA ARG A 158 -51.08 -11.58 1.36
C ARG A 158 -50.10 -10.42 1.19
N PHE A 159 -50.60 -9.20 0.99
CA PHE A 159 -49.74 -8.02 0.89
C PHE A 159 -48.96 -7.77 2.17
N LYS A 160 -49.60 -7.92 3.33
CA LYS A 160 -48.92 -7.80 4.62
C LYS A 160 -47.82 -8.85 4.78
N LYS A 161 -48.11 -10.11 4.44
CA LYS A 161 -47.11 -11.18 4.44
C LYS A 161 -45.95 -10.90 3.48
N GLN A 162 -46.23 -10.33 2.31
CA GLN A 162 -45.20 -9.93 1.35
C GLN A 162 -44.36 -8.75 1.85
N ALA A 163 -44.98 -7.77 2.52
CA ALA A 163 -44.28 -6.65 3.15
C ALA A 163 -43.33 -7.13 4.27
N ASP A 164 -43.80 -8.02 5.14
CA ASP A 164 -42.99 -8.63 6.19
C ASP A 164 -41.81 -9.42 5.59
N ALA A 165 -42.05 -10.17 4.50
CA ALA A 165 -41.00 -10.89 3.77
C ALA A 165 -39.97 -9.91 3.16
N MET A 166 -40.41 -8.84 2.50
CA MET A 166 -39.52 -7.81 1.96
C MET A 166 -38.70 -7.11 3.06
N GLN A 167 -39.32 -6.83 4.20
CA GLN A 167 -38.62 -6.23 5.33
C GLN A 167 -37.57 -7.19 5.89
N SER A 168 -37.89 -8.49 6.01
CA SER A 168 -36.92 -9.50 6.42
C SER A 168 -35.74 -9.59 5.43
N LEU A 169 -36.01 -9.56 4.12
CA LEU A 169 -34.98 -9.56 3.09
C LEU A 169 -34.08 -8.33 3.19
N ARG A 170 -34.65 -7.12 3.34
CA ARG A 170 -33.87 -5.89 3.56
C ARG A 170 -32.97 -5.98 4.78
N THR A 171 -33.48 -6.51 5.90
CA THR A 171 -32.64 -6.67 7.11
C THR A 171 -31.53 -7.69 6.90
N SER A 172 -31.79 -8.76 6.14
CA SER A 172 -30.76 -9.76 5.81
C SER A 172 -29.70 -9.21 4.86
N ALA A 173 -30.10 -8.40 3.87
CA ALA A 173 -29.21 -7.73 2.92
C ALA A 173 -28.30 -6.74 3.66
N SER A 174 -28.86 -5.87 4.51
CA SER A 174 -28.06 -4.93 5.32
C SER A 174 -27.08 -5.66 6.25
N ARG A 175 -27.46 -6.81 6.83
CA ARG A 175 -26.53 -7.64 7.60
C ARG A 175 -25.43 -8.27 6.74
N ALA A 176 -25.75 -8.66 5.50
CA ALA A 176 -24.79 -9.23 4.57
C ALA A 176 -23.78 -8.17 4.09
N GLU A 177 -24.26 -6.97 3.75
CA GLU A 177 -23.44 -5.80 3.42
C GLU A 177 -22.50 -5.45 4.58
N GLY A 178 -23.02 -5.34 5.81
CA GLY A 178 -22.18 -5.06 6.98
C GLY A 178 -21.14 -6.15 7.28
N LYS A 179 -21.35 -7.40 6.84
CA LYS A 179 -20.33 -8.46 6.93
C LYS A 179 -19.30 -8.33 5.80
N ALA A 180 -19.74 -8.01 4.59
CA ALA A 180 -18.87 -7.78 3.44
C ALA A 180 -17.91 -6.61 3.71
N ASP A 181 -18.42 -5.48 4.23
CA ASP A 181 -17.61 -4.32 4.61
C ASP A 181 -16.53 -4.68 5.62
N LYS A 182 -16.88 -5.42 6.68
CA LYS A 182 -15.91 -5.88 7.68
C LYS A 182 -14.84 -6.80 7.07
N SER A 183 -15.21 -7.64 6.11
CA SER A 183 -14.26 -8.51 5.43
C SER A 183 -13.31 -7.72 4.52
N LEU A 184 -13.84 -6.70 3.83
CA LEU A 184 -13.06 -5.78 2.99
C LEU A 184 -12.08 -4.98 3.85
N ASP A 185 -12.53 -4.42 4.98
CA ASP A 185 -11.70 -3.67 5.92
C ASP A 185 -10.57 -4.54 6.49
N GLY A 186 -10.88 -5.81 6.80
CA GLY A 186 -9.89 -6.81 7.19
C GLY A 186 -8.86 -7.11 6.09
N ALA A 187 -9.31 -7.25 4.83
CA ALA A 187 -8.44 -7.49 3.69
C ALA A 187 -7.53 -6.28 3.39
N LEU A 188 -8.04 -5.05 3.51
CA LEU A 188 -7.27 -3.82 3.37
C LEU A 188 -6.17 -3.71 4.43
N ARG A 189 -6.48 -4.04 5.69
CA ARG A 189 -5.47 -4.08 6.76
C ARG A 189 -4.40 -5.13 6.48
N MET A 190 -4.77 -6.32 6.00
CA MET A 190 -3.80 -7.32 5.60
C MET A 190 -2.92 -6.82 4.45
N ALA A 191 -3.49 -6.18 3.44
CA ALA A 191 -2.71 -5.57 2.35
C ALA A 191 -1.70 -4.55 2.87
N ASP A 192 -2.08 -3.70 3.83
CA ASP A 192 -1.16 -2.74 4.47
C ASP A 192 -0.04 -3.43 5.29
N THR A 193 -0.35 -4.53 5.97
CA THR A 193 0.72 -5.32 6.64
C THR A 193 1.70 -5.90 5.63
N VAL A 194 1.23 -6.35 4.46
CA VAL A 194 2.09 -6.90 3.40
C VAL A 194 2.98 -5.80 2.80
N THR A 195 2.44 -4.61 2.55
CA THR A 195 3.24 -3.48 2.03
C THR A 195 4.30 -3.04 3.05
N ASN A 196 3.97 -3.01 4.35
CA ASN A 196 4.93 -2.69 5.41
C ASN A 196 6.03 -3.76 5.50
N LEU A 197 5.67 -5.04 5.52
CA LEU A 197 6.64 -6.15 5.52
C LEU A 197 7.56 -6.11 4.30
N LYS A 198 7.01 -5.81 3.11
CA LYS A 198 7.80 -5.63 1.89
C LYS A 198 8.80 -4.49 2.04
N ARG A 199 8.37 -3.35 2.61
CA ARG A 199 9.26 -2.22 2.89
C ARG A 199 10.38 -2.58 3.86
N GLN A 200 10.08 -3.33 4.92
CA GLN A 200 11.10 -3.80 5.86
C GLN A 200 12.08 -4.75 5.19
N LEU A 201 11.61 -5.63 4.31
CA LEU A 201 12.46 -6.53 3.54
C LEU A 201 13.42 -5.75 2.63
N GLU A 202 12.93 -4.73 1.91
CA GLU A 202 13.74 -3.86 1.06
C GLU A 202 14.79 -3.10 1.88
N ILE A 203 14.42 -2.56 3.05
CA ILE A 203 15.36 -1.89 3.96
C ILE A 203 16.44 -2.87 4.45
N SER A 204 16.05 -4.07 4.86
CA SER A 204 16.97 -5.12 5.31
C SER A 204 17.92 -5.56 4.19
N GLU A 205 17.41 -5.74 2.97
CA GLU A 205 18.22 -6.11 1.82
C GLU A 205 19.21 -5.00 1.43
N ASN A 206 18.77 -3.75 1.43
CA ASN A 206 19.66 -2.60 1.19
C ASN A 206 20.75 -2.49 2.27
N GLY A 207 20.40 -2.65 3.55
CA GLY A 207 21.37 -2.69 4.64
C GLY A 207 22.39 -3.82 4.49
N ARG A 208 21.94 -5.03 4.07
CA ARG A 208 22.87 -6.14 3.76
C ARG A 208 23.82 -5.81 2.61
N ARG A 209 23.33 -5.17 1.55
CA ARG A 209 24.17 -4.74 0.41
C ARG A 209 25.21 -3.70 0.84
N GLU A 210 24.82 -2.76 1.70
CA GLU A 210 25.73 -1.75 2.25
C GLU A 210 26.81 -2.40 3.13
N ILE A 211 26.44 -3.30 4.04
CA ILE A 211 27.40 -4.06 4.87
C ILE A 211 28.34 -4.91 3.99
N ALA A 212 27.83 -5.54 2.94
CA ALA A 212 28.66 -6.30 2.01
C ALA A 212 29.65 -5.40 1.25
N ALA A 213 29.25 -4.17 0.90
CA ALA A 213 30.13 -3.19 0.28
C ALA A 213 31.20 -2.67 1.26
N THR A 214 30.83 -2.40 2.52
CA THR A 214 31.80 -2.01 3.56
C THR A 214 32.76 -3.14 3.91
N LEU A 215 32.31 -4.40 3.92
CA LEU A 215 33.18 -5.57 4.09
C LEU A 215 34.20 -5.68 2.94
N LYS A 216 33.76 -5.51 1.68
CA LYS A 216 34.67 -5.54 0.53
C LYS A 216 35.71 -4.41 0.59
N THR A 217 35.29 -3.19 0.94
CA THR A 217 36.21 -2.04 1.04
C THR A 217 37.17 -2.15 2.22
N THR A 218 36.74 -2.73 3.35
CA THR A 218 37.64 -3.01 4.48
C THR A 218 38.61 -4.14 4.16
N GLN A 219 38.17 -5.18 3.46
CA GLN A 219 39.04 -6.26 3.00
C GLN A 219 40.13 -5.77 2.03
N THR A 220 39.79 -4.87 1.08
CA THR A 220 40.78 -4.28 0.17
C THR A 220 41.76 -3.36 0.91
N LYS A 221 41.28 -2.55 1.87
CA LYS A 221 42.15 -1.75 2.75
C LYS A 221 43.07 -2.61 3.62
N LEU A 222 42.59 -3.74 4.13
CA LEU A 222 43.40 -4.67 4.91
C LEU A 222 44.47 -5.33 4.03
N ALA A 223 44.14 -5.70 2.80
CA ALA A 223 45.11 -6.24 1.84
C ALA A 223 46.21 -5.22 1.48
N SER A 224 45.85 -3.96 1.25
CA SER A 224 46.83 -2.90 0.97
C SER A 224 47.67 -2.55 2.21
N MET A 225 47.08 -2.53 3.40
CA MET A 225 47.84 -2.37 4.65
C MET A 225 48.82 -3.52 4.88
N ARG A 226 48.44 -4.77 4.59
CA ARG A 226 49.35 -5.92 4.70
C ARG A 226 50.54 -5.78 3.75
N LEU A 227 50.32 -5.36 2.50
CA LEU A 227 51.40 -5.10 1.55
C LEU A 227 52.32 -3.96 2.02
N ASN A 228 51.74 -2.88 2.53
CA ASN A 228 52.50 -1.76 3.07
C ASN A 228 53.32 -2.16 4.32
N LEU A 229 52.77 -2.99 5.21
CA LEU A 229 53.48 -3.49 6.39
C LEU A 229 54.62 -4.44 6.01
N VAL A 230 54.42 -5.32 5.03
CA VAL A 230 55.48 -6.19 4.51
C VAL A 230 56.58 -5.34 3.88
N ALA A 231 56.25 -4.35 3.05
CA ALA A 231 57.22 -3.44 2.45
C ALA A 231 58.01 -2.66 3.52
N LEU A 232 57.35 -2.18 4.57
CA LEU A 232 57.99 -1.48 5.68
C LEU A 232 58.91 -2.40 6.48
N SER A 233 58.52 -3.66 6.71
CA SER A 233 59.38 -4.64 7.38
C SER A 233 60.65 -4.95 6.57
N VAL A 234 60.52 -5.10 5.25
CA VAL A 234 61.66 -5.32 4.34
C VAL A 234 62.58 -4.09 4.34
N ALA A 235 62.03 -2.88 4.26
CA ALA A 235 62.81 -1.65 4.30
C ALA A 235 63.61 -1.51 5.61
N LEU A 236 63.01 -1.86 6.76
CA LEU A 236 63.71 -1.84 8.05
C LEU A 236 64.85 -2.87 8.11
N VAL A 237 64.66 -4.07 7.58
CA VAL A 237 65.71 -5.10 7.52
C VAL A 237 66.87 -4.63 6.64
N VAL A 238 66.58 -4.07 5.46
CA VAL A 238 67.60 -3.53 4.55
C VAL A 238 68.36 -2.36 5.19
N ALA A 239 67.66 -1.48 5.91
CA ALA A 239 68.28 -0.37 6.65
C ALA A 239 69.20 -0.90 7.78
N ALA A 240 68.76 -1.91 8.53
CA ALA A 240 69.57 -2.51 9.59
C ALA A 240 70.84 -3.18 9.05
N ILE A 241 70.73 -3.90 7.93
CA ILE A 241 71.88 -4.55 7.27
C ILE A 241 72.87 -3.50 6.76
N SER A 242 72.38 -2.43 6.11
CA SER A 242 73.25 -1.37 5.61
C SER A 242 73.97 -0.61 6.74
N ILE A 243 73.29 -0.36 7.87
CA ILE A 243 73.92 0.19 9.07
C ILE A 243 75.01 -0.75 9.61
N ALA A 244 74.74 -2.07 9.69
CA ALA A 244 75.72 -3.05 10.17
C ALA A 244 76.98 -3.13 9.29
N VAL A 245 76.82 -3.03 7.96
CA VAL A 245 77.96 -3.00 7.02
C VAL A 245 78.83 -1.76 7.22
N ILE A 246 78.21 -0.60 7.45
CA ILE A 246 78.95 0.66 7.72
C ILE A 246 79.74 0.55 9.02
N TRP A 247 79.11 0.02 10.09
CA TRP A 247 79.78 -0.21 11.37
C TRP A 247 80.96 -1.19 11.27
N TYR A 248 80.78 -2.29 10.53
CA TYR A 248 81.85 -3.28 10.32
C TYR A 248 83.05 -2.68 9.58
N LYS A 249 82.79 -1.88 8.53
CA LYS A 249 83.83 -1.16 7.78
C LYS A 249 84.57 -0.15 8.68
N ALA A 250 83.86 0.58 9.53
CA ALA A 250 84.46 1.54 10.45
C ALA A 250 85.37 0.86 11.49
N ASP A 251 84.93 -0.23 12.13
CA ASP A 251 85.72 -0.96 13.13
C ASP A 251 87.04 -1.51 12.56
N SER A 252 87.01 -2.01 11.32
CA SER A 252 88.22 -2.49 10.64
C SER A 252 89.27 -1.38 10.42
N SER A 253 88.84 -0.14 10.19
CA SER A 253 89.73 1.00 10.00
C SER A 253 90.37 1.48 11.30
N VAL A 254 89.65 1.39 12.42
CA VAL A 254 90.16 1.77 13.75
C VAL A 254 91.26 0.80 14.21
N LYS A 255 91.09 -0.50 13.96
CA LYS A 255 92.11 -1.51 14.28
C LYS A 255 93.40 -1.32 13.49
N ALA A 256 93.32 -0.90 12.22
CA ALA A 256 94.50 -0.62 11.39
C ALA A 256 95.32 0.57 11.90
N LEU A 257 94.65 1.61 12.45
CA LEU A 257 95.32 2.78 13.04
C LEU A 257 96.05 2.44 14.34
N GLN A 258 95.50 1.59 15.20
CA GLN A 258 96.13 1.20 16.46
C GLN A 258 97.43 0.42 16.28
N VAL A 259 97.51 -0.43 15.25
CA VAL A 259 98.74 -1.18 14.92
C VAL A 259 99.86 -0.25 14.45
N MET A 260 99.53 0.80 13.69
CA MET A 260 100.51 1.80 13.25
C MET A 260 101.01 2.68 14.40
N GLU A 261 100.14 3.01 15.35
CA GLU A 261 100.54 3.80 16.52
C GLU A 261 101.52 3.01 17.43
N ALA A 262 101.31 1.71 17.61
CA ALA A 262 102.19 0.86 18.42
C ALA A 262 103.62 0.76 17.86
N GLN A 263 103.79 0.68 16.54
CA GLN A 263 105.12 0.64 15.90
C GLN A 263 105.89 1.96 16.00
N SER A 264 105.24 3.08 16.34
CA SER A 264 105.88 4.39 16.39
C SER A 264 106.64 4.69 17.69
N LYS A 265 106.53 3.82 18.71
CA LYS A 265 107.07 4.03 20.07
C LYS A 265 108.26 3.12 20.43
N GLU A 266 108.80 2.38 19.47
CA GLU A 266 109.88 1.39 19.67
C GLU A 266 111.06 1.66 18.71
N CYS A 267 112.30 1.34 19.12
CA CYS A 267 113.46 1.37 18.22
C CYS A 267 113.64 0.01 17.52
N MET A 268 114.04 0.01 16.25
CA MET A 268 114.31 -1.22 15.50
C MET A 268 115.81 -1.50 15.45
N PHE A 269 116.23 -2.72 15.79
CA PHE A 269 117.61 -3.21 15.58
C PHE A 269 117.59 -4.63 15.03
N ALA A 270 118.28 -4.87 13.91
CA ALA A 270 118.34 -6.17 13.21
C ALA A 270 116.96 -6.83 12.95
N GLY A 271 115.92 -6.04 12.70
CA GLY A 271 114.56 -6.52 12.41
C GLY A 271 113.71 -6.88 13.63
N LYS A 272 114.22 -6.67 14.85
CA LYS A 272 113.47 -6.80 16.11
C LYS A 272 113.17 -5.42 16.69
N SER A 273 112.01 -5.28 17.33
CA SER A 273 111.63 -4.05 18.02
C SER A 273 112.06 -4.09 19.49
N TYR A 274 112.51 -2.93 19.97
CA TYR A 274 113.03 -2.74 21.32
C TYR A 274 112.35 -1.52 21.93
N ALA A 275 111.86 -1.69 23.16
CA ALA A 275 111.25 -0.59 23.91
C ALA A 275 112.31 0.47 24.26
N VAL A 276 111.87 1.71 24.42
CA VAL A 276 112.70 2.80 24.95
C VAL A 276 113.31 2.39 26.30
N GLY A 277 114.62 2.60 26.45
CA GLY A 277 115.45 2.16 27.59
C GLY A 277 116.19 0.83 27.36
N SER A 278 115.96 0.15 26.23
CA SER A 278 116.71 -1.06 25.88
C SER A 278 118.15 -0.71 25.48
N VAL A 279 119.12 -1.45 26.01
CA VAL A 279 120.56 -1.32 25.68
C VAL A 279 121.02 -2.56 24.90
N ILE A 280 121.80 -2.34 23.85
CA ILE A 280 122.46 -3.38 23.07
C ILE A 280 123.95 -3.26 23.32
N ASP A 281 124.49 -4.25 24.03
CA ASP A 281 125.92 -4.38 24.27
C ASP A 281 126.58 -4.95 23.01
N ASN A 282 127.52 -4.21 22.42
CA ASN A 282 128.23 -4.65 21.23
C ASN A 282 129.66 -5.06 21.59
N ALA A 283 130.08 -6.27 21.21
CA ALA A 283 131.41 -6.77 21.53
C ALA A 283 132.53 -6.01 20.78
N ASP A 284 132.25 -5.55 19.56
CA ASP A 284 133.22 -4.93 18.64
C ASP A 284 132.90 -3.46 18.33
N ALA A 285 131.88 -2.88 18.96
CA ALA A 285 131.41 -1.52 18.75
C ALA A 285 130.85 -0.93 20.06
N PRO A 286 130.77 0.40 20.19
CA PRO A 286 130.23 1.01 21.41
C PRO A 286 128.74 0.71 21.60
N ASP A 287 128.35 0.47 22.86
CA ASP A 287 126.98 0.12 23.26
C ASP A 287 125.97 1.22 22.87
N ILE A 288 124.76 0.81 22.49
CA ILE A 288 123.70 1.73 22.07
C ILE A 288 122.44 1.52 22.93
N GLU A 289 121.80 2.61 23.33
CA GLU A 289 120.53 2.62 24.04
C GLU A 289 119.44 3.25 23.17
N CYS A 290 118.26 2.63 23.18
CA CYS A 290 117.07 3.21 22.56
C CYS A 290 116.54 4.32 23.46
N VAL A 291 116.70 5.58 23.06
CA VAL A 291 116.22 6.73 23.84
C VAL A 291 114.95 7.32 23.22
N ALA A 292 114.07 7.84 24.06
CA ALA A 292 112.86 8.54 23.61
C ALA A 292 113.24 9.75 22.74
N GLY A 293 112.55 9.94 21.62
CA GLY A 293 112.66 11.14 20.82
C GLY A 293 112.14 12.37 21.56
N VAL A 294 112.76 13.53 21.33
CA VAL A 294 112.34 14.79 21.96
C VAL A 294 111.13 15.35 21.19
N ARG A 295 110.06 15.73 21.90
CA ARG A 295 108.83 16.36 21.34
C ARG A 295 108.17 15.58 20.19
N GLY A 296 107.80 14.31 20.43
CA GLY A 296 107.00 13.53 19.47
C GLY A 296 107.76 13.04 18.24
N SER A 297 109.10 13.10 18.26
CA SER A 297 109.94 12.39 17.30
C SER A 297 110.05 10.90 17.66
N GLN A 298 110.27 10.06 16.64
CA GLN A 298 110.45 8.62 16.85
C GLN A 298 111.68 8.35 17.74
N PRO A 299 111.63 7.32 18.60
CA PRO A 299 112.77 6.94 19.43
C PRO A 299 113.95 6.50 18.56
N ALA A 300 115.15 6.82 19.00
CA ALA A 300 116.37 6.63 18.21
C ALA A 300 117.48 5.98 19.05
N TRP A 301 118.35 5.24 18.37
CA TRP A 301 119.53 4.65 18.99
C TRP A 301 120.57 5.74 19.29
N LYS A 302 121.00 5.80 20.55
CA LYS A 302 122.05 6.71 21.01
C LYS A 302 123.18 5.92 21.63
N GLN A 303 124.40 6.23 21.21
CA GLN A 303 125.60 5.57 21.68
C GLN A 303 125.95 6.00 23.11
N ILE A 304 126.32 5.03 23.94
CA ILE A 304 126.82 5.24 25.31
C ILE A 304 128.32 4.94 25.35
N LYS A 305 129.10 5.76 26.06
CA LYS A 305 130.52 5.49 26.28
C LYS A 305 130.69 4.49 27.42
N GLY A 306 131.16 3.28 27.10
CA GLY A 306 131.43 2.22 28.05
C GLY A 306 132.46 2.64 29.11
N SER A 307 132.07 2.53 30.38
CA SER A 307 132.95 2.57 31.54
C SER A 307 133.57 1.17 31.70
N SER A 308 134.89 1.07 31.51
CA SER A 308 135.67 -0.16 31.73
C SER A 308 135.25 -0.90 32.99
N ARG A 309 134.89 -2.18 32.84
CA ARG A 309 135.07 -3.20 33.87
C ARG A 309 136.04 -4.25 33.32
N ARG A 310 137.32 -3.96 33.61
CA ARG A 310 138.56 -4.72 33.34
C ARG A 310 139.05 -4.72 31.92
#